data_AF-A0A9J6GL25-F1
#
_entry.id   AF-A0A9J6GL25-F1
#
_cell.length_a   1.000
_cell.length_b   1.000
_cell.length_c   1.000
_cell.angle_alpha   90.00
_cell.angle_beta   90.00
_cell.angle_gamma   90.00
#
_symmetry.space_group_name_H-M   'P 1'
#
loop_
_entity.id
_entity.type
_entity.pdbx_description
1 polymer ?
#
loop_
_entity_poly.entity_id
_entity_poly.type
_entity_poly.pdbx_seq_one_letter_code
_entity_poly.pdbx_strand_id
1 'polypeptide(L)'
;MFEKLRKEGLDFVHTENATVVDWRRGHEEAWIVKPRVKKMDILGLGGSIATPAEGIEAPVFVVNCFDDLQANAAKVGKHVIQVLDVVSSFLKLRLENAGSTAPRCETLVLKGT
;
A
#
# COMPACT_ATOMS: atom_id res chain seq x y z
N MET A 1 -4.59 -2.19 28.38
CA MET A 1 -4.75 -3.65 28.51
C MET A 1 -4.03 -4.17 29.75
N PHE A 2 -2.70 -4.07 29.83
CA PHE A 2 -1.90 -4.51 30.99
C PHE A 2 -2.44 -4.06 32.36
N GLU A 3 -2.66 -2.76 32.55
CA GLU A 3 -3.21 -2.21 33.81
C GLU A 3 -4.61 -2.73 34.16
N LYS A 4 -5.42 -3.07 33.15
CA LYS A 4 -6.76 -3.62 33.36
C LYS A 4 -6.67 -5.05 33.91
N LEU A 5 -5.78 -5.87 33.33
CA LEU A 5 -5.54 -7.25 33.76
C LEU A 5 -4.96 -7.31 35.19
N ARG A 6 -4.08 -6.38 35.56
CA ARG A 6 -3.59 -6.27 36.94
C ARG A 6 -4.70 -5.90 37.94
N LYS A 7 -5.60 -4.99 37.56
CA LYS A 7 -6.73 -4.58 38.40
C LYS A 7 -7.76 -5.68 38.60
N GLU A 8 -7.94 -6.55 37.60
CA GLU A 8 -8.85 -7.69 37.68
C GLU A 8 -8.24 -8.89 38.44
N GLY A 9 -7.03 -8.75 38.99
CA GLY A 9 -6.45 -9.73 39.91
C GLY A 9 -5.96 -11.00 39.23
N LEU A 10 -5.67 -10.96 37.92
CA LEU A 10 -5.05 -12.09 37.23
C LEU A 10 -3.61 -12.30 37.73
N ASP A 11 -3.27 -13.56 37.95
CA ASP A 11 -1.92 -13.96 38.33
C ASP A 11 -0.95 -13.87 37.13
N PHE A 12 0.31 -13.49 37.39
CA PHE A 12 1.43 -13.47 36.43
C PHE A 12 1.31 -12.51 35.21
N VAL A 13 0.74 -11.32 35.38
CA VAL A 13 0.68 -10.30 34.31
C VAL A 13 2.03 -9.60 34.14
N HIS A 14 2.69 -9.79 33.00
CA HIS A 14 3.94 -9.12 32.61
C HIS A 14 3.93 -8.77 31.11
N THR A 15 4.88 -7.94 30.69
CA THR A 15 5.08 -7.58 29.28
C THR A 15 6.41 -8.13 28.79
N GLU A 16 6.42 -8.64 27.56
CA GLU A 16 7.65 -9.03 26.86
C GLU A 16 8.02 -8.00 25.80
N ASN A 17 9.32 -7.84 25.55
CA ASN A 17 9.78 -6.93 24.51
C ASN A 17 9.62 -7.57 23.13
N ALA A 18 8.94 -6.89 22.21
CA ALA A 18 8.74 -7.34 20.84
C ALA A 18 9.27 -6.29 19.86
N THR A 19 10.20 -6.68 19.01
CA THR A 19 10.72 -5.82 17.93
C THR A 19 9.72 -5.76 16.79
N VAL A 20 9.32 -4.56 16.38
CA VAL A 20 8.38 -4.35 15.28
C VAL A 20 8.94 -3.36 14.26
N VAL A 21 8.45 -3.46 13.02
CA VAL A 21 8.72 -2.46 11.99
C VAL A 21 7.81 -1.24 12.20
N ASP A 22 8.38 -0.04 12.24
CA ASP A 22 7.63 1.21 12.36
C ASP A 22 7.16 1.66 10.97
N TRP A 23 6.01 1.13 10.54
CA TRP A 23 5.31 1.62 9.36
C TRP A 23 4.28 2.67 9.78
N ARG A 24 4.45 3.89 9.29
CA ARG A 24 3.52 4.99 9.55
C ARG A 24 2.71 5.27 8.31
N ARG A 25 1.39 5.29 8.48
CA ARG A 25 0.46 5.69 7.43
C ARG A 25 0.61 7.19 7.19
N GLY A 26 0.73 7.56 5.92
CA GLY A 26 0.74 8.95 5.49
C GLY A 26 -0.59 9.40 4.88
N HIS A 27 -0.55 10.44 4.07
CA HIS A 27 -1.71 10.94 3.34
C HIS A 27 -1.87 10.17 2.03
N GLU A 28 -3.08 9.69 1.76
CA GLU A 28 -3.35 8.78 0.66
C GLU A 28 -4.53 9.31 -0.14
N GLU A 29 -4.35 9.50 -1.44
CA GLU A 29 -5.42 9.87 -2.35
C GLU A 29 -5.31 9.16 -3.70
N ALA A 30 -6.46 8.91 -4.31
CA ALA A 30 -6.55 8.34 -5.64
C ALA A 30 -7.69 8.96 -6.44
N TRP A 31 -7.44 9.08 -7.74
CA TRP A 31 -8.34 9.69 -8.70
C TRP A 31 -8.38 8.83 -9.95
N ILE A 32 -9.57 8.43 -10.38
CA ILE A 32 -9.76 8.01 -11.76
C ILE A 32 -9.72 9.29 -12.59
N VAL A 33 -8.86 9.34 -13.61
CA VAL A 33 -8.69 10.51 -14.48
C VAL A 33 -9.38 10.33 -15.84
N LYS A 34 -9.49 9.08 -16.31
CA LYS A 34 -10.19 8.72 -17.55
C LYS A 34 -10.97 7.41 -17.36
N PRO A 35 -12.14 7.25 -18.02
CA PRO A 35 -12.78 8.18 -18.96
C PRO A 35 -13.43 9.41 -18.29
N ARG A 36 -13.58 9.40 -16.96
CA ARG A 36 -14.16 10.51 -16.18
C ARG A 36 -13.31 10.79 -14.95
N VAL A 37 -13.33 12.03 -14.47
CA VAL A 37 -12.66 12.39 -13.23
C VAL A 37 -13.51 11.96 -12.04
N LYS A 38 -12.99 11.09 -11.18
CA LYS A 38 -13.66 10.63 -9.95
C LYS A 38 -12.64 10.42 -8.84
N LYS A 39 -12.87 11.02 -7.67
CA LYS A 39 -12.11 10.72 -6.46
C LYS A 39 -12.50 9.33 -5.94
N MET A 40 -11.51 8.54 -5.57
CA MET A 40 -11.67 7.20 -5.01
C MET A 40 -11.27 7.20 -3.54
N ASP A 41 -12.09 6.56 -2.72
CA ASP A 41 -11.70 6.23 -1.36
C ASP A 41 -10.75 5.03 -1.43
N ILE A 42 -9.54 5.21 -0.91
CA ILE A 42 -8.50 4.18 -0.92
C ILE A 42 -7.93 3.98 0.49
N LEU A 43 -7.32 2.82 0.68
CA LEU A 43 -6.56 2.50 1.87
C LEU A 43 -5.25 1.86 1.42
N GLY A 44 -4.12 2.45 1.79
CA GLY A 44 -2.82 1.84 1.56
C GLY A 44 -2.66 0.55 2.35
N LEU A 45 -2.06 -0.44 1.70
CA LEU A 45 -1.70 -1.71 2.29
C LEU A 45 -0.55 -1.50 3.28
N GLY A 46 -0.59 -2.18 4.43
CA GLY A 46 0.48 -2.10 5.42
C GLY A 46 1.82 -2.52 4.80
N GLY A 47 2.84 -1.68 4.96
CA GLY A 47 4.16 -1.88 4.34
C GLY A 47 4.33 -1.27 2.94
N SER A 48 3.28 -0.68 2.35
CA SER A 48 3.44 0.10 1.12
C SER A 48 4.35 1.31 1.31
N ILE A 49 5.09 1.64 0.25
CA ILE A 49 5.98 2.81 0.18
C ILE A 49 5.24 4.03 -0.40
N ALA A 50 5.71 5.22 -0.04
CA ALA A 50 5.21 6.48 -0.58
C ALA A 50 5.43 6.57 -2.10
N THR A 51 4.50 7.19 -2.81
CA THR A 51 4.70 7.59 -4.20
C THR A 51 5.61 8.82 -4.28
N PRO A 52 6.24 9.10 -5.43
CA PRO A 52 6.91 10.37 -5.68
C PRO A 52 6.00 11.58 -5.42
N ALA A 53 6.60 12.74 -5.14
CA ALA A 53 5.88 13.97 -4.79
C ALA A 53 4.98 14.48 -5.94
N GLU A 54 5.31 14.14 -7.18
CA GLU A 54 4.52 14.40 -8.37
C GLU A 54 3.29 13.48 -8.50
N GLY A 55 3.23 12.40 -7.72
CA GLY A 55 2.22 11.34 -7.85
C GLY A 55 2.50 10.43 -9.05
N ILE A 56 1.70 9.37 -9.17
CA ILE A 56 1.80 8.38 -10.25
C ILE A 56 0.51 8.43 -11.06
N GLU A 57 0.61 8.58 -12.37
CA GLU A 57 -0.51 8.42 -13.30
C GLU A 57 -0.20 7.29 -14.27
N ALA A 58 -1.05 6.26 -14.30
CA ALA A 58 -0.80 5.07 -15.10
C ALA A 58 -2.10 4.44 -15.65
N PRO A 59 -2.03 3.74 -16.80
CA PRO A 59 -3.11 2.85 -17.21
C PRO A 59 -3.31 1.75 -16.17
N VAL A 60 -4.57 1.40 -15.91
CA VAL A 60 -4.89 0.29 -15.01
C VAL A 60 -5.05 -0.99 -15.80
N PHE A 61 -4.44 -2.08 -15.31
CA PHE A 61 -4.68 -3.43 -15.80
C PHE A 61 -5.49 -4.18 -14.75
N VAL A 62 -6.70 -4.60 -15.11
CA VAL A 62 -7.63 -5.29 -14.22
C VAL A 62 -7.41 -6.79 -14.35
N VAL A 63 -7.25 -7.45 -13.21
CA VAL A 63 -7.05 -8.90 -13.10
C VAL A 63 -8.02 -9.47 -12.07
N ASN A 64 -8.52 -10.67 -12.32
CA ASN A 64 -9.46 -11.32 -11.41
C ASN A 64 -8.76 -12.11 -10.30
N CYS A 65 -7.56 -12.62 -10.56
CA CYS A 65 -6.78 -13.41 -9.61
C CYS A 65 -5.27 -13.22 -9.83
N PHE A 66 -4.47 -13.71 -8.89
CA PHE A 66 -3.01 -13.65 -8.99
C PHE A 66 -2.47 -14.48 -10.16
N ASP A 67 -3.12 -15.58 -10.52
CA ASP A 67 -2.70 -16.41 -11.66
C ASP A 67 -2.87 -15.65 -12.98
N ASP A 68 -3.96 -14.89 -13.13
CA ASP A 68 -4.21 -14.02 -14.29
C ASP A 68 -3.16 -12.90 -14.41
N LEU A 69 -2.76 -12.34 -13.27
CA LEU A 69 -1.65 -11.39 -13.22
C LEU A 69 -0.33 -12.04 -13.67
N GLN A 70 -0.02 -13.23 -13.18
CA GLN A 70 1.20 -13.95 -13.52
C GLN A 70 1.23 -14.34 -15.01
N ALA A 71 0.12 -14.80 -15.56
CA ALA A 71 -0.02 -15.13 -16.97
C ALA A 71 0.14 -13.91 -17.89
N ASN A 72 -0.23 -12.72 -17.42
CA ASN A 72 -0.12 -11.47 -18.17
C ASN A 72 1.09 -10.61 -17.77
N ALA A 73 2.04 -11.13 -16.98
CA ALA A 73 3.17 -10.37 -16.45
C ALA A 73 3.98 -9.62 -17.54
N ALA A 74 4.07 -10.17 -18.76
CA ALA A 74 4.74 -9.52 -19.88
C ALA A 74 4.01 -8.30 -20.45
N LYS A 75 2.69 -8.18 -20.24
CA LYS A 75 1.85 -7.07 -20.70
C LYS A 75 1.69 -5.98 -19.65
N VAL A 76 2.02 -6.31 -18.40
CA VAL A 76 1.78 -5.45 -17.25
C VAL A 76 3.02 -4.58 -17.01
N GLY A 77 2.82 -3.27 -17.01
CA GLY A 77 3.86 -2.30 -16.67
C GLY A 77 4.15 -2.26 -15.16
N LYS A 78 4.83 -1.21 -14.70
CA LYS A 78 5.24 -1.08 -13.29
C LYS A 78 4.10 -0.91 -12.28
N HIS A 79 2.90 -0.55 -12.73
CA HIS A 79 1.76 -0.23 -11.86
C HIS A 79 0.62 -1.20 -12.15
N VAL A 80 0.33 -2.05 -11.17
CA VAL A 80 -0.74 -3.05 -11.22
C VAL A 80 -1.73 -2.71 -10.14
N ILE A 81 -3.00 -2.60 -10.49
CA ILE A 81 -4.05 -2.44 -9.49
C ILE A 81 -4.93 -3.67 -9.60
N GLN A 82 -4.79 -4.56 -8.63
CA GLN A 82 -5.74 -5.64 -8.45
C GLN A 82 -7.02 -5.04 -7.89
N VAL A 83 -8.12 -5.15 -8.63
CA VAL A 83 -9.42 -4.65 -8.19
C VAL A 83 -10.40 -5.81 -8.12
N LEU A 84 -11.07 -5.96 -6.97
CA LEU A 84 -12.38 -6.61 -6.94
C LEU A 84 -13.38 -5.62 -7.55
N ASP A 85 -13.69 -5.81 -8.83
CA ASP A 85 -14.67 -5.06 -9.63
C ASP A 85 -14.44 -3.54 -9.84
N VAL A 86 -13.79 -3.17 -10.96
CA VAL A 86 -14.18 -1.96 -11.72
C VAL A 86 -13.77 -2.02 -13.19
N VAL A 87 -14.54 -1.29 -13.99
CA VAL A 87 -14.46 -1.11 -15.45
C VAL A 87 -13.18 -0.37 -15.87
N SER A 88 -12.53 -0.85 -16.94
CA SER A 88 -11.39 -0.25 -17.66
C SER A 88 -11.26 1.27 -17.49
N SER A 89 -10.25 1.73 -16.74
CA SER A 89 -10.05 3.14 -16.38
C SER A 89 -8.56 3.48 -16.25
N PHE A 90 -8.20 4.78 -16.30
CA PHE A 90 -6.87 5.28 -15.93
C PHE A 90 -6.90 5.82 -14.51
N LEU A 91 -5.94 5.44 -13.67
CA LEU A 91 -5.85 5.85 -12.27
C LEU A 91 -4.61 6.72 -12.04
N LYS A 92 -4.83 7.85 -11.38
CA LYS A 92 -3.82 8.67 -10.75
C LYS A 92 -3.82 8.41 -9.26
N LEU A 93 -2.69 7.98 -8.72
CA LEU A 93 -2.48 7.64 -7.33
C LEU A 93 -1.43 8.57 -6.73
N ARG A 94 -1.69 9.08 -5.53
CA ARG A 94 -0.70 9.81 -4.74
C ARG A 94 -0.77 9.30 -3.30
N LEU A 95 0.30 8.65 -2.86
CA LEU A 95 0.54 8.28 -1.47
C LEU A 95 1.70 9.15 -0.97
N GLU A 96 1.40 10.12 -0.13
CA GLU A 96 2.39 10.88 0.60
C GLU A 96 2.69 10.17 1.91
N ASN A 97 3.96 9.96 2.24
CA ASN A 97 4.43 9.52 3.57
C ASN A 97 3.99 8.11 4.06
N ALA A 98 3.78 7.13 3.18
CA ALA A 98 3.79 5.72 3.61
C ALA A 98 5.25 5.25 3.71
N GLY A 99 5.81 5.23 4.91
CA GLY A 99 7.21 4.90 5.13
C GLY A 99 7.37 3.92 6.28
N SER A 100 7.97 2.76 6.01
CA SER A 100 8.56 1.92 7.05
C SER A 100 9.93 2.50 7.38
N THR A 101 10.10 3.09 8.57
CA THR A 101 11.43 3.41 9.09
C THR A 101 12.07 2.14 9.64
N ALA A 102 12.32 1.16 8.76
CA ALA A 102 13.21 0.04 9.02
C ALA A 102 14.59 0.36 8.44
N PRO A 103 15.71 -0.10 9.06
CA PRO A 103 17.05 0.14 8.53
C PRO A 103 17.14 -0.40 7.09
N ARG A 104 17.61 0.46 6.19
CA ARG A 104 17.86 0.17 4.77
C ARG A 104 18.58 -1.17 4.59
N CYS A 105 17.93 -2.13 3.94
CA CYS A 105 18.60 -3.08 3.06
C CYS A 105 18.17 -2.75 1.62
N GLU A 106 19.18 -2.52 0.78
CA GLU A 106 19.08 -1.98 -0.56
C GLU A 106 18.25 -2.85 -1.50
N THR A 107 17.36 -2.23 -2.28
CA THR A 107 17.19 -2.51 -3.72
C THR A 107 16.67 -1.24 -4.37
N LEU A 108 17.57 -0.29 -4.57
CA LEU A 108 17.41 0.83 -5.47
C LEU A 108 17.62 0.31 -6.89
N VAL A 109 16.53 0.13 -7.65
CA VAL A 109 16.63 0.07 -9.12
C VAL A 109 15.90 1.28 -9.69
N LEU A 110 16.62 2.41 -9.64
CA LEU A 110 16.35 3.54 -10.52
C LEU A 110 17.08 3.25 -11.84
N LYS A 111 16.31 3.04 -12.92
CA LYS A 111 16.70 3.44 -14.27
C LYS A 111 15.49 4.09 -14.92
N GLY A 112 15.46 5.42 -14.81
CA GLY A 112 14.77 6.29 -15.75
C GLY A 112 15.65 6.45 -16.99
N THR A 113 15.00 6.64 -18.13
CA THR A 113 15.61 7.08 -19.38
C THR A 113 15.96 8.56 -19.30
#